data_AF-A0A329CWY5-F1
#
_entry.id   AF-A0A329CWY5-F1
#
_cell.length_a   1.000
_cell.length_b   1.000
_cell.length_c   1.000
_cell.angle_alpha   90.00
_cell.angle_beta   90.00
_cell.angle_gamma   90.00
#
_symmetry.space_group_name_H-M   'P 1'
#
loop_
_entity.id
_entity.type
_entity.pdbx_description
1 polymer ?
#
loop_
_entity_poly.entity_id
_entity_poly.type
_entity_poly.pdbx_seq_one_letter_code
_entity_poly.pdbx_strand_id
1 'polypeptide(L)'
;MSASTGLQQRRVVALERSCTRRRRLDETLRATLAAQRSAQVSLDAARDAKQEQFAHQTGVLRFYEHRMDGMMTGTEPFSLDDLNHCRLYLGVVNDRLRVLDAELAQAQAAVQANLAAIAQTQREIALNQGRIDLCGERIREIRRVQENAESDASDEEAEETALARRFHARGAHA
;
A
#
# COMPACT_ATOMS: atom_id res chain seq x y z
N MET A 1 24.86 0.34 40.69
CA MET A 1 23.61 0.17 39.92
C MET A 1 23.38 1.24 38.83
N SER A 2 23.97 2.44 38.92
CA SER A 2 23.67 3.59 38.03
C SER A 2 24.02 3.46 36.53
N ALA A 3 25.00 2.63 36.16
CA ALA A 3 25.41 2.47 34.75
C ALA A 3 24.38 1.66 33.91
N SER A 4 23.73 0.67 34.52
CA SER A 4 22.72 -0.18 33.88
C SER A 4 21.45 0.62 33.55
N THR A 5 20.98 1.43 34.50
CA THR A 5 19.82 2.30 34.34
C THR A 5 20.03 3.34 33.23
N GLY A 6 21.24 3.92 33.14
CA GLY A 6 21.60 4.86 32.08
C GLY A 6 21.62 4.25 30.67
N LEU A 7 22.05 2.98 30.53
CA LEU A 7 22.01 2.26 29.25
C LEU A 7 20.58 1.92 28.83
N GLN A 8 19.75 1.48 29.78
CA GLN A 8 18.33 1.21 29.53
C GLN A 8 17.57 2.48 29.11
N GLN A 9 17.83 3.62 29.76
CA GLN A 9 17.23 4.90 29.39
C GLN A 9 17.60 5.32 27.96
N ARG A 10 18.88 5.18 27.58
CA ARG A 10 19.32 5.45 26.20
C ARG A 10 18.62 4.53 25.19
N ARG A 11 18.40 3.27 25.56
CA ARG A 11 17.67 2.30 24.73
C ARG A 11 16.21 2.69 24.54
N VAL A 12 15.51 3.12 25.60
CA VAL A 12 14.13 3.62 25.52
C VAL A 12 14.05 4.83 24.59
N VAL A 13 14.91 5.83 24.77
CA VAL A 13 14.95 7.03 23.91
C VAL A 13 15.20 6.65 22.44
N ALA A 14 16.09 5.69 22.18
CA ALA A 14 16.35 5.22 20.83
C ALA A 14 15.12 4.54 20.20
N LEU A 15 14.40 3.71 20.97
CA LEU A 15 13.16 3.06 20.54
C LEU A 15 12.05 4.08 20.29
N GLU A 16 11.87 5.07 21.15
CA GLU A 16 10.89 6.15 20.97
C GLU A 16 11.16 6.96 19.69
N ARG A 17 12.42 7.33 19.45
CA ARG A 17 12.82 7.97 18.17
C ARG A 17 12.52 7.08 16.97
N SER A 18 12.70 5.76 17.12
CA SER A 18 12.34 4.76 16.12
C SER A 18 10.84 4.77 15.84
N CYS A 19 9.99 4.78 16.88
CA CYS A 19 8.54 4.88 16.76
C CYS A 19 8.11 6.17 16.05
N THR A 20 8.65 7.31 16.45
CA THR A 20 8.33 8.61 15.83
C THR A 20 8.64 8.63 14.34
N ARG A 21 9.81 8.10 13.94
CA ARG A 21 10.15 7.98 12.51
C ARG A 21 9.19 7.06 11.77
N ARG A 22 8.82 5.92 12.35
CA ARG A 22 7.88 4.98 11.73
C ARG A 22 6.46 5.53 11.62
N ARG A 23 6.00 6.34 12.57
CA ARG A 23 4.71 7.03 12.48
C ARG A 23 4.67 8.03 11.32
N ARG A 24 5.74 8.82 11.14
CA ARG A 24 5.87 9.71 9.96
C ARG A 24 5.90 8.93 8.64
N LEU A 25 6.57 7.77 8.63
CA LEU A 25 6.52 6.87 7.48
C LEU A 25 5.11 6.34 7.24
N ASP A 26 4.36 5.97 8.28
CA ASP A 26 2.96 5.52 8.17
C ASP A 26 2.06 6.60 7.55
N GLU A 27 2.21 7.84 7.99
CA GLU A 27 1.51 9.00 7.41
C GLU A 27 1.82 9.15 5.92
N THR A 28 3.10 9.02 5.55
CA THR A 28 3.55 9.08 4.16
C THR A 28 2.96 7.93 3.33
N LEU A 29 3.04 6.69 3.82
CA LEU A 29 2.48 5.52 3.14
C LEU A 29 0.96 5.63 2.95
N ARG A 30 0.24 6.16 3.95
CA ARG A 30 -1.20 6.40 3.84
C ARG A 30 -1.54 7.48 2.81
N ALA A 31 -0.76 8.56 2.77
CA ALA A 31 -0.91 9.60 1.74
C ALA A 31 -0.63 9.03 0.34
N THR A 32 0.42 8.23 0.19
CA THR A 32 0.72 7.52 -1.06
C THR A 32 -0.42 6.58 -1.47
N LEU A 33 -0.95 5.78 -0.54
CA LEU A 33 -2.08 4.88 -0.81
C LEU A 33 -3.34 5.65 -1.25
N ALA A 34 -3.63 6.79 -0.62
CA ALA A 34 -4.75 7.64 -1.01
C ALA A 34 -4.56 8.21 -2.42
N ALA A 35 -3.35 8.68 -2.75
CA ALA A 35 -3.02 9.16 -4.09
C ALA A 35 -3.13 8.06 -5.15
N GLN A 36 -2.62 6.85 -4.87
CA GLN A 36 -2.72 5.69 -5.76
C GLN A 36 -4.18 5.28 -6.02
N ARG A 37 -5.03 5.29 -4.97
CA ARG A 37 -6.46 5.01 -5.11
C ARG A 37 -7.20 6.06 -5.93
N SER A 38 -6.84 7.33 -5.77
CA SER A 38 -7.39 8.42 -6.60
C SER A 38 -6.97 8.24 -8.07
N ALA A 39 -5.70 7.96 -8.32
CA ALA A 39 -5.17 7.71 -9.66
C ALA A 39 -5.82 6.47 -10.31
N GLN A 40 -6.17 5.45 -9.52
CA GLN A 40 -6.83 4.24 -10.01
C GLN A 40 -8.13 4.56 -10.75
N VAL A 41 -8.95 5.48 -10.23
CA VAL A 41 -10.21 5.89 -10.86
C VAL A 41 -9.97 6.47 -12.26
N SER A 42 -8.97 7.35 -12.38
CA SER A 42 -8.61 7.94 -13.67
C SER A 42 -8.04 6.91 -14.65
N LEU A 43 -7.26 5.94 -14.17
CA LEU A 43 -6.71 4.86 -14.99
C LEU A 43 -7.80 3.91 -15.50
N ASP A 44 -8.76 3.56 -14.64
CA ASP A 44 -9.90 2.74 -15.02
C ASP A 44 -10.77 3.45 -16.06
N ALA A 45 -11.07 4.74 -15.87
CA ALA A 45 -11.79 5.53 -16.86
C ALA A 45 -11.06 5.62 -18.21
N ALA A 46 -9.73 5.77 -18.20
CA ALA A 46 -8.92 5.79 -19.41
C ALA A 46 -8.94 4.44 -20.15
N ARG A 47 -8.83 3.32 -19.40
CA ARG A 47 -8.98 1.97 -19.96
C ARG A 47 -10.36 1.80 -20.59
N ASP A 48 -11.42 2.16 -19.88
CA ASP A 48 -12.80 1.96 -20.35
C ASP A 48 -13.08 2.77 -21.61
N ALA A 49 -12.62 4.03 -21.66
CA ALA A 49 -12.72 4.85 -22.87
C ALA A 49 -12.00 4.21 -24.08
N LYS A 50 -10.82 3.59 -23.86
CA LYS A 50 -10.11 2.87 -24.93
C LYS A 50 -10.82 1.60 -25.35
N GLN A 51 -11.40 0.87 -24.40
CA GLN A 51 -12.18 -0.32 -24.67
C GLN A 51 -13.44 0.00 -25.48
N GLU A 52 -14.13 1.10 -25.18
CA GLU A 52 -15.27 1.59 -25.95
C GLU A 52 -14.88 1.98 -27.38
N GLN A 53 -13.76 2.71 -27.54
CA GLN A 53 -13.23 3.06 -28.87
C GLN A 53 -12.90 1.82 -29.70
N PHE A 54 -12.25 0.83 -29.08
CA PHE A 54 -11.91 -0.43 -29.72
C PHE A 54 -13.17 -1.22 -30.13
N ALA A 55 -14.15 -1.34 -29.23
CA ALA A 55 -15.42 -2.02 -29.50
C ALA A 55 -16.20 -1.34 -30.64
N HIS A 56 -16.23 0.00 -30.66
CA HIS A 56 -16.86 0.77 -31.72
C HIS A 56 -16.20 0.49 -33.08
N GLN A 57 -14.87 0.58 -33.18
CA GLN A 57 -14.16 0.30 -34.43
C GLN A 57 -14.32 -1.16 -34.89
N THR A 58 -14.37 -2.11 -33.94
CA THR A 58 -14.65 -3.52 -34.25
C THR A 58 -16.06 -3.71 -34.82
N GLY A 59 -17.06 -2.98 -34.29
CA GLY A 59 -18.42 -2.99 -34.83
C GLY A 59 -18.49 -2.44 -36.25
N VAL A 60 -17.75 -1.35 -36.52
CA VAL A 60 -17.64 -0.77 -37.86
C VAL A 60 -17.00 -1.76 -38.83
N LEU A 61 -15.92 -2.43 -38.43
CA LEU A 61 -15.26 -3.45 -39.25
C LEU A 61 -16.23 -4.59 -39.62
N ARG A 62 -16.92 -5.16 -38.63
CA ARG A 62 -17.92 -6.21 -38.85
C ARG A 62 -19.05 -5.79 -39.79
N PHE A 63 -19.49 -4.54 -39.70
CA PHE A 63 -20.52 -4.00 -40.61
C PHE A 63 -20.04 -4.04 -42.06
N TYR A 64 -18.82 -3.58 -42.34
CA TYR A 64 -18.28 -3.57 -43.70
C TYR A 64 -17.92 -4.97 -44.22
N GLU A 65 -17.45 -5.87 -43.35
CA GLU A 65 -17.28 -7.29 -43.69
C GLU A 65 -18.60 -7.92 -44.10
N HIS A 66 -19.67 -7.72 -43.32
CA HIS A 66 -20.99 -8.26 -43.63
C HIS A 66 -21.55 -7.72 -44.95
N ARG A 67 -21.40 -6.41 -45.20
CA ARG A 67 -21.82 -5.79 -46.47
C ARG A 67 -21.07 -6.38 -47.66
N MET A 68 -19.76 -6.58 -47.53
CA MET A 68 -18.96 -7.23 -48.58
C MET A 68 -19.41 -8.67 -48.83
N ASP A 69 -19.61 -9.46 -47.77
CA ASP A 69 -20.10 -10.83 -47.90
C ASP A 69 -21.49 -10.87 -48.56
N GLY A 70 -22.36 -9.90 -48.24
CA GLY A 70 -23.68 -9.79 -48.86
C GLY A 70 -23.62 -9.53 -50.36
N MET A 71 -22.73 -8.63 -50.80
CA MET A 71 -22.49 -8.39 -52.23
C MET A 71 -21.88 -9.61 -52.95
N MET A 72 -21.09 -10.43 -52.25
CA MET A 72 -20.42 -11.62 -52.83
C MET A 72 -21.32 -12.86 -52.86
N THR A 73 -22.31 -12.96 -51.96
CA THR A 73 -23.25 -14.08 -51.86
C THR A 73 -24.60 -13.80 -52.51
N GLY A 74 -24.84 -12.56 -52.95
CA GLY A 74 -26.06 -12.13 -53.61
C GLY A 74 -27.21 -11.79 -52.66
N THR A 75 -26.96 -11.68 -51.35
CA THR A 75 -27.96 -11.20 -50.38
C THR A 75 -28.07 -9.68 -50.36
N GLU A 76 -27.10 -8.97 -50.94
CA GLU A 76 -27.15 -7.53 -51.22
C GLU A 76 -26.86 -7.25 -52.71
N PRO A 77 -27.36 -6.15 -53.30
CA PRO A 77 -27.04 -5.76 -54.66
C PRO A 77 -25.54 -5.52 -54.84
N PHE A 78 -24.95 -6.12 -55.87
CA PHE A 78 -23.54 -5.90 -56.20
C PHE A 78 -23.32 -4.50 -56.79
N SER A 79 -22.34 -3.78 -56.24
CA SER A 79 -21.80 -2.54 -56.80
C SER A 79 -20.27 -2.55 -56.70
N LEU A 80 -19.59 -2.37 -57.83
CA LEU A 80 -18.13 -2.33 -57.88
C LEU A 80 -17.57 -1.15 -57.06
N ASP A 81 -18.24 -0.01 -57.12
CA ASP A 81 -17.85 1.19 -56.38
C ASP A 81 -18.00 0.97 -54.87
N ASP A 82 -19.12 0.37 -54.43
CA ASP A 82 -19.34 0.08 -53.01
C ASP A 82 -18.33 -0.95 -52.49
N LEU A 83 -18.04 -1.98 -53.28
CA LEU A 83 -17.04 -2.99 -52.95
C LEU A 83 -15.65 -2.36 -52.75
N ASN A 84 -15.25 -1.45 -53.64
CA ASN A 84 -13.97 -0.74 -53.53
C ASN A 84 -13.94 0.18 -52.31
N HIS A 85 -15.04 0.90 -52.01
CA HIS A 85 -15.15 1.71 -50.81
C HIS A 85 -15.03 0.87 -49.53
N CYS A 86 -15.71 -0.28 -49.47
CA CYS A 86 -15.61 -1.19 -48.32
C CYS A 86 -14.16 -1.65 -48.11
N ARG A 87 -13.45 -2.04 -49.17
CA ARG A 87 -12.05 -2.48 -49.09
C ARG A 87 -11.11 -1.39 -48.58
N LEU A 88 -11.22 -0.16 -49.10
CA LEU A 88 -10.41 0.97 -48.65
C LEU A 88 -10.67 1.28 -47.18
N TYR A 89 -11.95 1.31 -46.78
CA TYR A 89 -12.33 1.65 -45.43
C TYR A 89 -11.92 0.56 -44.42
N LEU A 90 -12.02 -0.72 -44.78
CA LEU A 90 -11.52 -1.83 -43.97
C LEU A 90 -10.02 -1.74 -43.72
N GLY A 91 -9.23 -1.33 -44.72
CA GLY A 91 -7.79 -1.09 -44.54
C GLY A 91 -7.52 -0.03 -43.47
N VAL A 92 -8.18 1.12 -43.58
CA VAL A 92 -8.04 2.23 -42.61
C VAL A 92 -8.50 1.84 -41.20
N VAL A 93 -9.63 1.13 -41.09
CA VAL A 93 -10.17 0.69 -39.79
C VAL A 93 -9.26 -0.37 -39.15
N ASN A 94 -8.69 -1.28 -39.93
CA ASN A 94 -7.72 -2.26 -39.41
C ASN A 94 -6.46 -1.60 -38.85
N ASP A 95 -5.90 -0.62 -39.55
CA ASP A 95 -4.74 0.11 -39.04
C ASP A 95 -5.07 0.87 -37.75
N ARG A 96 -6.25 1.50 -37.67
CA ARG A 96 -6.74 2.13 -36.44
C ARG A 96 -6.94 1.14 -35.30
N LEU A 97 -7.50 -0.04 -35.58
CA LEU A 97 -7.69 -1.09 -34.59
C LEU A 97 -6.37 -1.58 -34.02
N ARG A 98 -5.33 -1.74 -34.85
CA ARG A 98 -3.99 -2.12 -34.36
C ARG A 98 -3.41 -1.09 -33.40
N VAL A 99 -3.59 0.20 -33.71
CA VAL A 99 -3.16 1.29 -32.81
C VAL A 99 -3.97 1.27 -31.51
N LEU A 100 -5.29 1.17 -31.61
CA LEU A 100 -6.17 1.13 -30.43
C LEU A 100 -5.93 -0.10 -29.54
N ASP A 101 -5.61 -1.25 -30.13
CA ASP A 101 -5.28 -2.46 -29.39
C ASP A 101 -4.01 -2.26 -28.55
N ALA A 102 -2.97 -1.69 -29.15
CA ALA A 102 -1.74 -1.36 -28.44
C ALA A 102 -1.98 -0.32 -27.32
N GLU A 103 -2.79 0.71 -27.57
CA GLU A 103 -3.15 1.72 -26.56
C GLU A 103 -4.01 1.13 -25.43
N LEU A 104 -4.95 0.23 -25.76
CA LEU A 104 -5.75 -0.48 -24.76
C LEU A 104 -4.88 -1.38 -23.89
N ALA A 105 -3.94 -2.13 -24.49
CA ALA A 105 -2.99 -2.95 -23.76
C ALA A 105 -2.12 -2.10 -22.82
N GLN A 106 -1.66 -0.92 -23.26
CA GLN A 106 -0.94 0.02 -22.39
C GLN A 106 -1.80 0.53 -21.23
N ALA A 107 -3.06 0.91 -21.48
CA ALA A 107 -3.97 1.35 -20.43
C ALA A 107 -4.26 0.24 -19.40
N GLN A 108 -4.46 -1.00 -19.87
CA GLN A 108 -4.62 -2.17 -19.01
C GLN A 108 -3.37 -2.44 -18.17
N ALA A 109 -2.18 -2.34 -18.77
CA ALA A 109 -0.92 -2.50 -18.05
C ALA A 109 -0.74 -1.43 -16.97
N ALA A 110 -1.11 -0.17 -17.25
CA ALA A 110 -1.06 0.91 -16.26
C ALA A 110 -2.01 0.67 -15.08
N VAL A 111 -3.23 0.19 -15.33
CA VAL A 111 -4.17 -0.24 -14.29
C VAL A 111 -3.56 -1.34 -13.42
N GLN A 112 -3.02 -2.40 -14.03
CA GLN A 112 -2.42 -3.52 -13.27
C GLN A 112 -1.20 -3.09 -12.46
N ALA A 113 -0.35 -2.23 -13.03
CA ALA A 113 0.81 -1.68 -12.34
C ALA A 113 0.40 -0.88 -11.09
N ASN A 114 -0.64 -0.04 -11.19
CA ASN A 114 -1.12 0.74 -10.05
C ASN A 114 -1.80 -0.13 -8.99
N LEU A 115 -2.56 -1.16 -9.38
CA LEU A 115 -3.13 -2.14 -8.44
C LEU A 115 -2.03 -2.91 -7.68
N ALA A 116 -0.97 -3.32 -8.39
CA ALA A 116 0.19 -3.95 -7.76
C ALA A 116 0.90 -3.00 -6.79
N ALA A 117 1.05 -1.72 -7.15
CA ALA A 117 1.61 -0.70 -6.28
C ALA A 117 0.75 -0.46 -5.03
N ILE A 118 -0.58 -0.43 -5.15
CA ILE A 118 -1.52 -0.33 -4.02
C ILE A 118 -1.32 -1.52 -3.06
N ALA A 119 -1.28 -2.74 -3.58
CA ALA A 119 -1.08 -3.95 -2.78
C ALA A 119 0.28 -3.91 -2.06
N GLN A 120 1.33 -3.43 -2.73
CA GLN A 120 2.64 -3.25 -2.12
C GLN A 120 2.61 -2.23 -0.97
N THR A 121 2.05 -1.05 -1.19
CA THR A 121 1.92 -0.01 -0.15
C THR A 121 1.12 -0.53 1.06
N GLN A 122 0.05 -1.29 0.84
CA GLN A 122 -0.72 -1.89 1.93
C GLN A 122 0.09 -2.88 2.76
N ARG A 123 0.90 -3.73 2.12
CA ARG A 123 1.83 -4.62 2.82
C ARG A 123 2.86 -3.85 3.64
N GLU A 124 3.41 -2.78 3.08
CA GLU A 124 4.37 -1.92 3.78
C GLU A 124 3.77 -1.24 5.01
N ILE A 125 2.52 -0.77 4.92
CA ILE A 125 1.77 -0.24 6.06
C ILE A 125 1.65 -1.30 7.16
N ALA A 126 1.18 -2.50 6.83
CA ALA A 126 1.02 -3.58 7.81
C ALA A 126 2.35 -3.96 8.49
N LEU A 127 3.44 -4.08 7.71
CA LEU A 127 4.77 -4.35 8.24
C LEU A 127 5.28 -3.21 9.13
N ASN A 128 5.02 -1.96 8.77
CA ASN A 128 5.43 -0.80 9.55
C ASN A 128 4.66 -0.72 10.88
N GLN A 129 3.36 -1.02 10.87
CA GLN A 129 2.53 -1.11 12.07
C GLN A 129 3.07 -2.17 13.04
N GLY A 130 3.31 -3.39 12.57
CA GLY A 130 3.89 -4.44 13.43
C GLY A 130 5.24 -4.05 14.03
N ARG A 131 6.07 -3.28 13.30
CA ARG A 131 7.34 -2.75 13.84
C ARG A 131 7.14 -1.65 14.89
N ILE A 132 6.09 -0.83 14.76
CA ILE A 132 5.73 0.17 15.78
C ILE A 132 5.28 -0.55 17.06
N ASP A 133 4.42 -1.56 16.92
CA ASP A 133 3.89 -2.33 18.05
C ASP A 133 5.01 -3.02 18.82
N LEU A 134 5.93 -3.70 18.12
CA LEU A 134 7.10 -4.34 18.71
C LEU A 134 7.98 -3.33 19.49
N CYS A 135 8.21 -2.14 18.92
CA CYS A 135 8.96 -1.10 19.63
C CYS A 135 8.22 -0.62 20.88
N GLY A 136 6.90 -0.46 20.81
CA GLY A 136 6.06 -0.08 21.94
C GLY A 136 6.04 -1.12 23.05
N GLU A 137 5.93 -2.40 22.70
CA GLU A 137 6.07 -3.52 23.64
C GLU A 137 7.43 -3.52 24.33
N ARG A 138 8.51 -3.34 23.56
CA ARG A 138 9.87 -3.33 24.13
C ARG A 138 10.11 -2.15 25.07
N ILE A 139 9.54 -0.98 24.78
CA ILE A 139 9.58 0.17 25.68
C ILE A 139 8.85 -0.16 26.99
N ARG A 140 7.65 -0.73 26.91
CA ARG A 140 6.86 -1.11 28.10
C ARG A 140 7.59 -2.14 28.97
N GLU A 141 8.20 -3.15 28.34
CA GLU A 141 8.99 -4.17 29.03
C GLU A 141 10.17 -3.56 29.80
N ILE A 142 10.94 -2.67 29.16
CA ILE A 142 12.08 -2.01 29.81
C ILE A 142 11.61 -1.17 31.01
N ARG A 143 10.56 -0.37 30.83
CA ARG A 143 10.01 0.47 31.92
C ARG A 143 9.51 -0.36 33.09
N ARG A 144 8.79 -1.45 32.82
CA ARG A 144 8.34 -2.37 33.87
C ARG A 144 9.50 -2.98 34.67
N VAL A 145 10.59 -3.36 34.00
CA VAL A 145 11.78 -3.88 34.68
C VAL A 145 12.43 -2.79 35.55
N GLN A 146 12.44 -1.54 35.10
CA GLN A 146 12.95 -0.40 35.88
C GLN A 146 12.06 -0.12 37.10
N GLU A 147 10.75 -0.04 36.92
CA GLU A 147 9.77 0.17 37.99
C GLU A 147 9.86 -0.93 39.07
N ASN A 148 9.96 -2.20 38.65
CA ASN A 148 10.15 -3.31 39.59
C ASN A 148 11.47 -3.17 40.37
N ALA A 149 12.57 -2.84 39.70
CA ALA A 149 13.87 -2.69 40.36
C ALA A 149 13.91 -1.50 41.33
N GLU A 150 13.19 -0.42 41.03
CA GLU A 150 13.02 0.73 41.94
C GLU A 150 12.16 0.35 43.15
N SER A 151 11.10 -0.44 42.95
CA SER A 151 10.27 -0.96 44.05
C SER A 151 11.07 -1.89 44.97
N ASP A 152 11.81 -2.85 44.40
CA ASP A 152 12.63 -3.80 45.16
C ASP A 152 13.69 -3.06 45.99
N ALA A 153 14.35 -2.05 45.42
CA ALA A 153 15.33 -1.23 46.15
C ALA A 153 14.69 -0.43 47.29
N SER A 154 13.48 0.11 47.09
CA SER A 154 12.74 0.82 48.14
C SER A 154 12.32 -0.09 49.28
N ASP A 155 11.95 -1.34 48.98
CA ASP A 155 11.58 -2.33 49.99
C ASP A 155 12.81 -2.75 50.81
N GLU A 156 13.96 -3.00 50.17
CA GLU A 156 15.23 -3.27 50.85
C GLU A 156 15.64 -2.12 51.79
N GLU A 157 15.57 -0.85 51.34
CA GLU A 157 15.88 0.31 52.17
C GLU A 157 14.91 0.45 53.37
N ALA A 158 13.63 0.13 53.17
CA ALA A 158 12.63 0.16 54.23
C ALA A 158 12.88 -0.93 55.29
N GLU A 159 13.25 -2.15 54.87
CA GLU A 159 13.62 -3.24 55.77
C GLU A 159 14.87 -2.92 56.58
N GLU A 160 15.92 -2.38 55.95
CA GLU A 160 17.15 -1.99 56.62
C GLU A 160 16.89 -0.88 57.65
N THR A 161 16.08 0.12 57.29
CA THR A 161 15.66 1.19 58.21
C THR A 161 14.85 0.64 59.39
N ALA A 162 13.93 -0.31 59.15
CA ALA A 162 13.15 -0.94 60.20
C ALA A 162 14.03 -1.78 61.15
N LEU A 163 15.01 -2.50 60.61
CA LEU A 163 16.02 -3.24 61.38
C LEU A 163 16.87 -2.30 62.23
N ALA A 164 17.41 -1.23 61.65
CA ALA A 164 18.21 -0.23 62.37
C ALA A 164 17.44 0.37 63.55
N ARG A 165 16.16 0.74 63.35
CA ARG A 165 15.29 1.23 64.44
C ARG A 165 15.10 0.19 65.54
N ARG A 166 14.90 -1.09 65.20
CA ARG A 166 14.79 -2.18 66.20
C ARG A 166 16.06 -2.39 67.00
N PHE A 167 17.24 -2.29 66.38
CA PHE A 167 18.53 -2.39 67.08
C PHE A 167 18.74 -1.23 68.05
N HIS A 168 18.42 0.00 67.65
CA HIS A 168 18.48 1.17 68.54
C HIS A 168 17.51 1.05 69.72
N ALA A 169 16.29 0.57 69.49
CA ALA A 169 15.32 0.35 70.57
C ALA A 169 15.74 -0.75 71.56
N ARG A 170 16.41 -1.81 71.10
CA ARG A 170 16.97 -2.86 71.98
C ARG A 170 18.21 -2.42 72.73
N GLY A 171 19.08 -1.61 72.12
CA GLY A 171 20.28 -1.07 72.76
C GLY A 171 19.99 0.00 73.83
N ALA A 172 18.82 0.64 73.79
CA ALA A 172 18.38 1.62 74.79
C ALA A 172 17.71 0.99 76.03
N HIS A 173 17.49 -0.33 76.03
CA HIS A 173 16.88 -1.08 77.15
C HIS A 173 17.87 -2.03 77.86
N ALA A 174 19.18 -1.89 77.59
CA ALA A 174 20.26 -2.52 78.33
C ALA A 174 20.98 -1.47 79.18
#